data_AF-Q6C325-F1
#
_entry.id   AF-Q6C325-F1
#
_cell.length_a   1.000
_cell.length_b   1.000
_cell.length_c   1.000
_cell.angle_alpha   90.00
_cell.angle_beta   90.00
_cell.angle_gamma   90.00
#
_symmetry.space_group_name_H-M   'P 1'
#
loop_
_entity.id
_entity.type
_entity.pdbx_description
1 polymer ?
#
loop_
_entity_poly.entity_id
_entity_poly.type
_entity_poly.pdbx_seq_one_letter_code
_entity_poly.pdbx_strand_id
1 'polypeptide(L)'
;MFALRRVARPTTVLRAPTLRNTTRNINQKVEEVLKDGPYKINKAGAEAYEAEYVATEKHAEHTSKLWRKISIYICTPVILATCVNTYFVEAAHAEHREHLSHLSEEDFPPEYEFQNVRTKNFFWGDGDKTLFWNPAVNRHIRSD
;
A
#
# COMPACT_ATOMS: atom_id res chain seq x y z
N MET A 1 95.23 5.50 -40.88
CA MET A 1 94.13 6.31 -40.31
C MET A 1 92.84 5.93 -41.00
N PHE A 2 91.92 5.25 -40.33
CA PHE A 2 90.58 4.98 -40.89
C PHE A 2 89.53 5.43 -39.88
N ALA A 3 88.72 6.41 -40.29
CA ALA A 3 87.77 7.13 -39.45
C ALA A 3 86.45 6.34 -39.27
N LEU A 4 85.94 6.36 -38.04
CA LEU A 4 84.65 5.80 -37.61
C LEU A 4 83.48 6.49 -38.33
N ARG A 5 82.66 5.71 -39.04
CA ARG A 5 81.41 6.17 -39.65
C ARG A 5 80.26 6.01 -38.67
N ARG A 6 79.69 7.12 -38.16
CA ARG A 6 78.45 7.12 -37.39
C ARG A 6 77.29 6.64 -38.27
N VAL A 7 76.55 5.65 -37.79
CA VAL A 7 75.27 5.21 -38.40
C VAL A 7 74.15 6.09 -37.86
N ALA A 8 73.53 6.88 -38.73
CA ALA A 8 72.26 7.55 -38.44
C ALA A 8 71.11 6.56 -38.65
N ARG A 9 70.25 6.38 -37.64
CA ARG A 9 68.98 5.66 -37.80
C ARG A 9 67.90 6.65 -38.27
N PRO A 10 67.30 6.47 -39.46
CA PRO A 10 66.16 7.29 -39.86
C PRO A 10 64.90 6.78 -39.14
N THR A 11 64.25 7.65 -38.37
CA THR A 11 62.87 7.45 -37.91
C THR A 11 61.93 7.83 -39.05
N THR A 12 61.65 6.88 -39.94
CA THR A 12 60.62 7.06 -40.97
C THR A 12 59.25 6.92 -40.31
N VAL A 13 58.59 8.03 -40.02
CA VAL A 13 57.16 8.05 -39.66
C VAL A 13 56.36 7.85 -40.94
N LEU A 14 55.95 6.61 -41.22
CA LEU A 14 55.03 6.28 -42.31
C LEU A 14 53.65 6.89 -42.01
N ARG A 15 53.35 8.04 -42.62
CA ARG A 15 52.03 8.68 -42.52
C ARG A 15 51.12 8.14 -43.62
N ALA A 16 50.40 7.06 -43.34
CA ALA A 16 49.42 6.48 -44.26
C ALA A 16 48.14 7.36 -44.34
N PRO A 17 47.72 7.84 -45.52
CA PRO A 17 46.51 8.66 -45.68
C PRO A 17 45.19 7.87 -45.48
N THR A 18 45.23 6.54 -45.55
CA THR A 18 44.05 5.65 -45.46
C THR A 18 43.46 5.54 -44.05
N LEU A 19 44.30 5.70 -43.01
CA LEU A 19 43.83 5.69 -41.61
C LEU A 19 43.03 6.95 -41.25
N ARG A 20 43.30 8.08 -41.90
CA ARG A 20 42.66 9.37 -41.58
C ARG A 20 41.21 9.44 -42.06
N ASN A 21 40.89 8.81 -43.18
CA ASN A 21 39.52 8.74 -43.68
C ASN A 21 38.68 7.74 -42.87
N THR A 22 39.28 6.64 -42.45
CA THR A 22 38.60 5.61 -41.64
C THR A 22 38.26 6.13 -40.24
N THR A 23 39.18 6.83 -39.57
CA THR A 23 38.92 7.43 -38.26
C THR A 23 37.88 8.56 -38.31
N ARG A 24 37.90 9.37 -39.38
CA ARG A 24 36.88 10.40 -39.62
C ARG A 24 35.47 9.79 -39.74
N ASN A 25 35.32 8.71 -40.50
CA ASN A 25 34.02 8.06 -40.70
C ASN A 25 33.48 7.40 -39.42
N ILE A 26 34.36 6.83 -38.60
CA ILE A 26 33.99 6.25 -37.30
C ILE A 26 33.53 7.34 -36.34
N ASN A 27 34.29 8.43 -36.21
CA ASN A 27 33.93 9.54 -35.34
C ASN A 27 32.62 10.21 -35.78
N GLN A 28 32.39 10.35 -37.09
CA GLN A 28 31.13 10.87 -37.62
C GLN A 28 29.94 9.96 -37.27
N LYS A 29 30.09 8.65 -37.37
CA LYS A 29 29.03 7.69 -37.04
C LYS A 29 28.76 7.61 -35.53
N VAL A 30 29.79 7.75 -34.71
CA VAL A 30 29.66 7.84 -33.24
C VAL A 30 28.95 9.14 -32.87
N GLU A 31 29.28 10.28 -33.49
CA GLU A 31 28.57 11.53 -33.27
C GLU A 31 27.10 11.47 -33.72
N GLU A 32 26.79 10.77 -34.80
CA GLU A 32 25.42 10.56 -35.29
C GLU A 32 24.59 9.74 -34.28
N VAL A 33 25.16 8.65 -33.75
CA VAL A 33 24.52 7.82 -32.72
C VAL A 33 24.39 8.53 -31.37
N LEU A 34 25.36 9.37 -31.00
CA LEU A 34 25.32 10.15 -29.76
C LEU A 34 24.34 11.33 -29.84
N LYS A 35 24.16 11.93 -31.03
CA LYS A 35 23.18 13.01 -31.26
C LYS A 35 21.73 12.54 -31.05
N ASP A 36 21.43 11.30 -31.42
CA ASP A 36 20.08 10.75 -31.31
C ASP A 36 19.77 10.10 -29.95
N GLY A 37 20.76 9.97 -29.06
CA GLY A 37 20.61 9.30 -27.77
C GLY A 37 20.16 7.82 -27.89
N PRO A 38 20.18 7.03 -26.81
CA PRO A 38 19.73 5.63 -26.88
C PRO A 38 18.22 5.47 -27.06
N TYR A 39 17.44 6.54 -26.97
CA TYR A 39 15.98 6.51 -27.01
C TYR A 39 15.43 7.48 -28.06
N LYS A 40 14.66 6.95 -29.01
CA LYS A 40 13.93 7.77 -29.98
C LYS A 40 12.72 8.41 -29.29
N ILE A 41 12.68 9.74 -29.24
CA ILE A 41 11.56 10.48 -28.66
C ILE A 41 10.30 10.26 -29.52
N ASN A 42 9.32 9.54 -28.98
CA ASN A 42 8.03 9.33 -29.64
C ASN A 42 7.05 10.45 -29.24
N LYS A 43 7.06 11.55 -30.00
CA LYS A 43 6.17 12.70 -29.76
C LYS A 43 4.69 12.33 -29.88
N ALA A 44 4.33 11.50 -30.86
CA ALA A 44 2.95 11.06 -31.07
C ALA A 44 2.44 10.20 -29.91
N GLY A 45 3.30 9.33 -29.35
CA GLY A 45 2.99 8.55 -28.15
C GLY A 45 2.84 9.43 -26.90
N ALA A 46 3.65 10.48 -26.78
CA ALA A 46 3.53 11.44 -25.68
C ALA A 46 2.23 12.25 -25.77
N GLU A 47 1.85 12.72 -26.96
CA GLU A 47 0.59 13.45 -27.19
C GLU A 47 -0.65 12.57 -26.93
N ALA A 48 -0.61 11.30 -27.34
CA ALA A 48 -1.68 10.34 -27.06
C ALA A 48 -1.83 10.07 -25.55
N TYR A 49 -0.70 9.89 -24.84
CA TYR A 49 -0.70 9.71 -23.39
C TYR A 49 -1.22 10.96 -22.66
N GLU A 50 -0.82 12.16 -23.07
CA GLU A 50 -1.31 13.41 -22.49
C GLU A 50 -2.83 13.55 -22.68
N ALA A 51 -3.34 13.20 -23.87
CA ALA A 51 -4.79 13.20 -24.14
C ALA A 51 -5.55 12.19 -23.25
N GLU A 52 -5.03 10.97 -23.08
CA GLU A 52 -5.61 9.96 -22.19
C GLU A 52 -5.57 10.38 -20.72
N TYR A 53 -4.48 11.02 -20.29
CA TYR A 53 -4.33 11.52 -18.93
C TYR A 53 -5.37 12.59 -18.63
N VAL A 54 -5.52 13.60 -19.50
CA VAL A 54 -6.53 14.65 -19.35
C VAL A 54 -7.95 14.07 -19.40
N ALA A 55 -8.21 13.07 -20.25
CA ALA A 55 -9.49 12.37 -20.29
C ALA A 55 -9.79 11.64 -18.97
N THR A 56 -8.78 10.97 -18.42
CA THR A 56 -8.86 10.25 -17.14
C THR A 56 -9.11 11.21 -15.98
N GLU A 57 -8.40 12.34 -15.94
CA GLU A 57 -8.58 13.39 -14.92
C GLU A 57 -10.02 13.92 -14.94
N LYS A 58 -10.55 14.26 -16.12
CA LYS A 58 -11.94 14.72 -16.27
C LYS A 58 -12.95 13.65 -15.86
N HIS A 59 -12.69 12.39 -16.19
CA HIS A 59 -13.54 11.27 -15.77
C HIS A 59 -13.51 11.08 -14.24
N ALA A 60 -12.33 11.18 -13.62
CA ALA A 60 -12.15 11.12 -12.17
C ALA A 60 -12.88 12.28 -11.45
N GLU A 61 -12.82 13.49 -12.00
CA GLU A 61 -13.54 14.64 -11.46
C GLU A 61 -15.06 14.41 -11.46
N HIS A 62 -15.61 13.87 -12.55
CA HIS A 62 -17.03 13.60 -12.65
C HIS A 62 -17.48 12.46 -11.71
N THR A 63 -16.74 11.34 -11.71
CA THR A 63 -17.05 10.17 -10.88
C THR A 63 -16.90 10.47 -9.39
N SER A 64 -15.88 11.21 -8.97
CA SER A 64 -15.70 11.61 -7.57
C SER A 64 -16.86 12.50 -7.07
N LYS A 65 -17.32 13.45 -7.89
CA LYS A 65 -18.50 14.27 -7.57
C LYS A 65 -19.77 13.43 -7.46
N LEU A 66 -19.96 12.44 -8.34
CA LEU A 66 -21.09 11.51 -8.28
C LEU A 66 -21.07 10.71 -6.97
N TRP A 67 -19.95 10.07 -6.64
CA TRP A 67 -19.82 9.26 -5.43
C TRP A 67 -19.98 10.09 -4.16
N ARG A 68 -19.45 11.32 -4.13
CA ARG A 68 -19.68 12.24 -3.00
C ARG A 68 -21.16 12.51 -2.79
N LYS A 69 -21.93 12.72 -3.87
CA LYS A 69 -23.39 12.92 -3.78
C LYS A 69 -24.09 11.66 -3.27
N ILE A 70 -23.74 10.48 -3.77
CA ILE A 70 -24.31 9.21 -3.29
C ILE A 70 -24.04 9.02 -1.80
N SER A 71 -22.79 9.20 -1.36
CA SER A 71 -22.45 9.05 0.06
C SER A 71 -23.23 10.00 0.95
N ILE A 72 -23.37 11.27 0.56
CA ILE A 72 -24.07 12.26 1.38
C ILE A 72 -25.59 12.07 1.33
N TYR A 73 -26.17 11.91 0.14
CA TYR A 73 -27.63 11.91 -0.04
C TYR A 73 -28.28 10.55 0.15
N ILE A 74 -27.53 9.44 0.06
CA ILE A 74 -28.08 8.09 0.23
C ILE A 74 -27.52 7.46 1.50
N CYS A 75 -26.19 7.41 1.68
CA CYS A 75 -25.64 6.73 2.85
C CYS A 75 -26.00 7.45 4.16
N THR A 76 -25.97 8.79 4.19
CA THR A 76 -26.36 9.53 5.41
C THR A 76 -27.78 9.22 5.89
N PRO A 77 -28.85 9.34 5.07
CA PRO A 77 -30.20 9.01 5.55
C PRO A 77 -30.35 7.52 5.90
N VAL A 78 -29.68 6.61 5.19
CA VAL A 78 -29.69 5.17 5.54
C VAL A 78 -29.06 4.96 6.91
N ILE A 79 -27.89 5.56 7.17
CA ILE A 79 -27.21 5.47 8.46
C ILE A 79 -28.12 6.05 9.55
N LEU A 80 -28.71 7.22 9.36
CA LEU A 80 -29.62 7.83 10.33
C LEU A 80 -30.81 6.91 10.66
N ALA A 81 -31.43 6.31 9.64
CA ALA A 81 -32.52 5.37 9.84
C ALA A 81 -32.07 4.13 10.65
N THR A 82 -30.91 3.57 10.31
CA THR A 82 -30.35 2.43 11.07
C THR A 82 -29.95 2.80 12.49
N CYS A 83 -29.42 4.00 12.71
CA CYS A 83 -29.08 4.50 14.05
C CYS A 83 -30.32 4.59 14.93
N VAL A 84 -31.45 5.08 14.41
CA VAL A 84 -32.72 5.14 15.16
C VAL A 84 -33.20 3.73 15.52
N ASN A 85 -33.15 2.79 14.58
CA ASN A 85 -33.54 1.41 14.85
C ASN A 85 -32.65 0.76 15.93
N THR A 86 -31.32 0.84 15.76
CA THR A 86 -30.36 0.28 16.71
C THR A 86 -30.47 0.96 18.08
N TYR A 87 -30.77 2.26 18.14
CA TYR A 87 -30.97 2.96 19.40
C TYR A 87 -32.11 2.36 20.23
N PHE A 88 -33.25 2.07 19.61
CA PHE A 88 -34.37 1.45 20.34
C PHE A 88 -34.06 0.03 20.82
N VAL A 89 -33.38 -0.76 19.99
CA VAL A 89 -32.94 -2.12 20.37
C VAL A 89 -31.92 -2.05 21.52
N GLU A 90 -30.95 -1.15 21.44
CA GLU A 90 -29.94 -0.99 22.49
C GLU A 90 -30.50 -0.40 23.79
N ALA A 91 -31.53 0.44 23.73
CA ALA A 91 -32.25 0.90 24.92
C ALA A 91 -32.91 -0.28 25.65
N ALA A 92 -33.61 -1.16 24.92
CA ALA A 92 -34.18 -2.38 25.50
C ALA A 92 -33.10 -3.33 26.04
N HIS A 93 -31.96 -3.48 25.33
CA HIS A 93 -30.84 -4.24 25.86
C HIS A 93 -30.23 -3.61 27.12
N ALA A 94 -30.19 -2.27 27.23
CA ALA A 94 -29.68 -1.60 28.42
C ALA A 94 -30.56 -1.90 29.64
N GLU A 95 -31.88 -1.78 29.51
CA GLU A 95 -32.84 -2.15 30.56
C GLU A 95 -32.70 -3.63 30.97
N HIS A 96 -32.57 -4.55 30.00
CA HIS A 96 -32.37 -5.95 30.29
C HIS A 96 -31.04 -6.22 31.03
N ARG A 97 -29.95 -5.57 30.63
CA ARG A 97 -28.65 -5.68 31.33
C ARG A 97 -28.73 -5.17 32.77
N GLU A 98 -29.45 -4.08 33.01
CA GLU A 98 -29.66 -3.55 34.36
C GLU A 98 -30.44 -4.55 35.23
N HIS A 99 -31.54 -5.10 34.71
CA HIS A 99 -32.32 -6.13 35.42
C HIS A 99 -31.47 -7.37 35.77
N LEU A 100 -30.68 -7.89 34.82
CA LEU A 100 -29.80 -9.04 35.06
C LEU A 100 -28.66 -8.74 36.04
N SER A 101 -28.21 -7.48 36.15
CA SER A 101 -27.12 -7.11 37.05
C SER A 101 -27.50 -7.23 38.53
N HIS A 102 -28.79 -7.10 38.86
CA HIS A 102 -29.31 -7.18 40.22
C HIS A 102 -29.69 -8.60 40.67
N LEU A 103 -29.66 -9.58 39.75
CA LEU A 103 -29.93 -10.97 40.11
C LEU A 103 -28.83 -11.54 41.00
N SER A 104 -29.26 -12.24 42.07
CA SER A 104 -28.37 -12.97 42.96
C SER A 104 -27.71 -14.13 42.22
N GLU A 105 -26.61 -14.65 42.77
CA GLU A 105 -25.89 -15.78 42.16
C GLU A 105 -26.73 -17.07 42.14
N GLU A 106 -27.66 -17.22 43.09
CA GLU A 106 -28.58 -18.37 43.20
C GLU A 106 -29.71 -18.34 42.17
N ASP A 107 -30.14 -17.14 41.75
CA ASP A 107 -31.19 -16.95 40.75
C ASP A 107 -30.66 -17.11 39.31
N PHE A 108 -29.33 -17.08 39.13
CA PHE A 108 -28.72 -17.21 37.82
C PHE A 108 -28.66 -18.68 37.39
N PRO A 109 -28.93 -19.00 36.10
CA PRO A 109 -28.81 -20.37 35.62
C PRO A 109 -27.42 -20.95 35.91
N PRO A 110 -27.33 -22.22 36.34
CA PRO A 110 -26.05 -22.85 36.63
C PRO A 110 -25.18 -22.91 35.38
N GLU A 111 -23.88 -22.75 35.57
CA GLU A 111 -22.88 -22.83 34.52
C GLU A 111 -22.74 -24.27 34.00
N TYR A 112 -22.71 -24.45 32.68
CA TYR A 112 -22.53 -25.77 32.05
C TYR A 112 -21.05 -26.08 31.83
N GLU A 113 -20.68 -27.36 31.79
CA GLU A 113 -19.29 -27.85 31.68
C GLU A 113 -18.51 -27.31 30.46
N PHE A 114 -19.21 -26.94 29.39
CA PHE A 114 -18.59 -26.38 28.18
C PHE A 114 -18.44 -24.84 28.21
N GLN A 115 -18.99 -24.18 29.23
CA GLN A 115 -18.87 -22.74 29.45
C GLN A 115 -17.63 -22.43 30.29
N ASN A 116 -17.06 -21.24 30.06
CA ASN A 116 -15.81 -20.73 30.66
C ASN A 116 -14.69 -21.77 30.88
N VAL A 117 -14.50 -22.72 29.96
CA VAL A 117 -13.45 -23.73 30.08
C VAL A 117 -12.05 -23.07 30.09
N ARG A 118 -11.24 -23.46 31.08
CA ARG A 118 -9.82 -23.05 31.22
C ARG A 118 -8.93 -24.27 31.36
N THR A 119 -8.21 -24.62 30.29
CA THR A 119 -7.16 -25.66 30.33
C THR A 119 -5.85 -25.14 30.91
N LYS A 120 -5.58 -23.85 30.67
CA LYS A 120 -4.48 -23.09 31.25
C LYS A 120 -4.96 -21.67 31.50
N ASN A 121 -4.60 -21.13 32.66
CA ASN A 121 -4.91 -19.74 33.02
C ASN A 121 -4.25 -18.77 32.04
N PHE A 122 -4.90 -17.63 31.82
CA PHE A 122 -4.29 -16.52 31.10
C PHE A 122 -3.05 -16.02 31.85
N PHE A 123 -2.11 -15.44 31.11
CA PHE A 123 -0.83 -14.96 31.66
C PHE A 123 -0.92 -13.53 32.23
N TRP A 124 -2.11 -12.93 32.27
CA TRP A 124 -2.35 -11.58 32.76
C TRP A 124 -3.47 -11.58 33.81
N GLY A 125 -3.53 -10.50 34.59
CA GLY A 125 -4.58 -10.28 35.58
C GLY A 125 -4.64 -11.41 36.61
N ASP A 126 -5.86 -11.91 36.83
CA ASP A 126 -6.16 -13.06 37.71
C ASP A 126 -6.05 -14.41 37.01
N GLY A 127 -5.75 -14.42 35.71
CA GLY A 127 -5.62 -15.62 34.89
C GLY A 127 -6.94 -16.23 34.42
N ASP A 128 -8.08 -15.59 34.70
CA ASP A 128 -9.42 -16.13 34.38
C ASP A 128 -10.20 -15.25 33.37
N LYS A 129 -10.08 -13.93 33.53
CA LYS A 129 -10.83 -12.96 32.72
C LYS A 129 -10.17 -12.67 31.38
N THR A 130 -10.99 -12.67 30.33
CA THR A 130 -10.58 -12.27 28.97
C THR A 130 -10.36 -10.75 28.87
N LEU A 131 -9.77 -10.27 27.76
CA LEU A 131 -9.54 -8.84 27.52
C LEU A 131 -10.84 -8.01 27.51
N PHE A 132 -11.93 -8.56 26.98
CA PHE A 132 -13.25 -7.91 26.94
C PHE A 132 -14.22 -8.58 27.91
N TRP A 133 -13.76 -8.87 29.13
CA TRP A 133 -14.61 -9.43 30.18
C TRP A 133 -15.47 -8.35 30.83
N ASN A 134 -16.79 -8.50 30.79
CA ASN A 134 -17.72 -7.63 31.51
C ASN A 134 -18.36 -8.42 32.67
N PRO A 135 -18.06 -8.10 33.95
CA PRO A 135 -18.55 -8.87 35.09
C PRO A 135 -20.08 -8.88 35.24
N ALA A 136 -20.80 -7.92 34.63
CA ALA A 136 -22.26 -7.88 34.67
C ALA A 136 -22.91 -8.96 33.79
N VAL A 137 -22.23 -9.40 32.72
CA VAL A 137 -22.78 -10.35 31.73
C VAL A 137 -21.97 -11.64 31.63
N ASN A 138 -20.66 -11.57 31.90
CA ASN A 138 -19.74 -12.69 31.97
C ASN A 138 -19.52 -13.01 33.45
N ARG A 139 -20.28 -13.98 33.95
CA ARG A 139 -20.11 -14.54 35.28
C ARG A 139 -19.40 -15.89 35.13
N HIS A 140 -18.43 -16.15 35.99
CA HIS A 140 -17.76 -17.44 36.10
C HIS A 140 -17.57 -17.72 37.58
N ILE A 141 -18.15 -18.82 38.05
CA ILE A 141 -17.98 -19.26 39.43
C ILE A 141 -16.93 -20.35 39.38
N ARG A 142 -15.75 -20.03 39.91
CA ARG A 142 -14.67 -21.01 39.94
C ARG A 142 -14.99 -22.06 41.00
N SER A 143 -15.30 -23.27 40.55
CA SER A 143 -15.31 -24.45 41.41
C SER A 143 -13.86 -24.85 41.67
N ASP A 144 -13.36 -24.57 42.87
CA ASP A 144 -12.05 -25.06 43.33
C ASP A 144 -12.03 -26.57 43.55
#